data_AF-A0AAU7HGP5-F1
#
_entry.id   AF-A0AAU7HGP5-F1
#
_cell.length_a   1.000
_cell.length_b   1.000
_cell.length_c   1.000
_cell.angle_alpha   90.00
_cell.angle_beta   90.00
_cell.angle_gamma   90.00
#
_symmetry.space_group_name_H-M   'P 1'
#
loop_
_entity.id
_entity.type
_entity.pdbx_description
1 polymer ?
#
loop_
_entity_poly.entity_id
_entity_poly.type
_entity_poly.pdbx_seq_one_letter_code
_entity_poly.pdbx_strand_id
1 'polypeptide(L)'
;MSTRIPVGIRTCLTTEASEAPQFDENTLIRVYALHELHRLRQRKLTRGALIDYHTRYKLVLLAHSQPEYRELGPFVAAIHEWQDLDAFFTEYRLRLTHLLLNPATRRNHTNVLMHVQGYFRNQLDLRQRQELTSIIDNYRREAQPLLAPLMLLKHYMAEHPNTWLSGQRYFELWPAIWRLQGND
;
A
#
# COMPACT_ATOMS: atom_id res chain seq x y z
N MET A 1 43.16 -37.59 -49.43
CA MET A 1 43.65 -37.49 -48.04
C MET A 1 43.07 -36.24 -47.40
N SER A 2 42.70 -36.35 -46.13
CA SER A 2 42.26 -35.28 -45.21
C SER A 2 40.78 -34.87 -45.25
N THR A 3 40.02 -35.67 -44.50
CA THR A 3 38.86 -35.34 -43.68
C THR A 3 38.83 -33.91 -43.11
N ARG A 4 37.62 -33.33 -43.02
CA ARG A 4 37.17 -32.49 -41.89
C ARG A 4 35.65 -32.24 -41.98
N ILE A 5 34.90 -32.80 -41.03
CA ILE A 5 33.65 -32.22 -40.49
C ILE A 5 34.07 -31.56 -39.16
N PRO A 6 33.69 -30.30 -38.87
CA PRO A 6 32.67 -30.05 -37.83
C PRO A 6 31.66 -28.95 -38.21
N VAL A 7 30.37 -29.13 -37.92
CA VAL A 7 29.65 -28.73 -36.68
C VAL A 7 29.58 -27.22 -36.49
N GLY A 8 28.34 -26.69 -36.54
CA GLY A 8 28.05 -25.31 -36.17
C GLY A 8 26.64 -24.88 -36.55
N ILE A 9 25.62 -25.63 -36.13
CA ILE A 9 24.25 -25.10 -36.04
C ILE A 9 24.33 -23.94 -35.04
N ARG A 10 24.44 -22.70 -35.53
CA ARG A 10 24.15 -21.52 -34.73
C ARG A 10 22.63 -21.47 -34.60
N THR A 11 22.11 -22.20 -33.63
CA THR A 11 20.82 -21.88 -33.05
C THR A 11 20.99 -20.49 -32.44
N CYS A 12 20.59 -19.45 -33.18
CA CYS A 12 20.21 -18.20 -32.56
C CYS A 12 18.97 -18.53 -31.72
N LEU A 13 19.20 -19.02 -30.50
CA LEU A 13 18.24 -18.85 -29.43
C LEU A 13 18.24 -17.34 -29.18
N THR A 14 17.39 -16.63 -29.92
CA THR A 14 16.82 -15.40 -29.41
C THR A 14 16.15 -15.80 -28.11
N THR A 15 16.85 -15.56 -27.01
CA THR A 15 16.24 -15.48 -25.70
C THR A 15 15.24 -14.34 -25.80
N GLU A 16 14.03 -14.64 -26.28
CA GLU A 16 12.85 -13.87 -25.93
C GLU A 16 12.76 -13.98 -24.42
N ALA A 17 13.40 -13.02 -23.74
CA ALA A 17 13.08 -12.73 -22.36
C ALA A 17 11.58 -12.51 -22.36
N SER A 18 10.84 -13.50 -21.87
CA SER A 18 9.45 -13.34 -21.48
C SER A 18 9.43 -12.14 -20.54
N GLU A 19 9.12 -10.95 -21.07
CA GLU A 19 8.90 -9.75 -20.27
C GLU A 19 7.73 -10.07 -19.36
N ALA A 20 8.04 -10.55 -18.16
CA ALA A 20 7.06 -10.74 -17.12
C ALA A 20 6.31 -9.40 -16.97
N PRO A 21 4.98 -9.41 -16.92
CA PRO A 21 4.20 -8.18 -16.82
C PRO A 21 4.72 -7.34 -15.65
N GLN A 22 5.28 -6.15 -15.95
CA GLN A 22 5.73 -5.23 -14.92
C GLN A 22 4.50 -4.48 -14.39
N PHE A 23 4.07 -4.86 -13.19
CA PHE A 23 3.02 -4.15 -12.49
C PHE A 23 3.61 -2.97 -11.74
N ASP A 24 3.02 -1.78 -11.95
CA ASP A 24 3.35 -0.60 -11.14
C ASP A 24 2.96 -0.80 -9.66
N GLU A 25 3.52 0.01 -8.78
CA GLU A 25 3.30 -0.13 -7.33
C GLU A 25 1.82 0.02 -6.92
N ASN A 26 1.08 0.90 -7.60
CA ASN A 26 -0.34 1.14 -7.33
C ASN A 26 -1.20 -0.06 -7.74
N THR A 27 -0.89 -0.65 -8.88
CA THR A 27 -1.54 -1.86 -9.36
C THR A 27 -1.28 -3.02 -8.40
N LEU A 28 -0.04 -3.18 -7.92
CA LEU A 28 0.27 -4.20 -6.91
C LEU A 28 -0.48 -3.95 -5.59
N ILE A 29 -0.50 -2.72 -5.06
CA ILE A 29 -1.28 -2.42 -3.84
C ILE A 29 -2.75 -2.73 -4.01
N ARG A 30 -3.36 -2.33 -5.13
CA ARG A 30 -4.76 -2.61 -5.41
C ARG A 30 -5.02 -4.11 -5.42
N VAL A 31 -4.17 -4.89 -6.09
CA VAL A 31 -4.28 -6.36 -6.11
C VAL A 31 -4.19 -6.95 -4.71
N TYR A 32 -3.20 -6.55 -3.91
CA TYR A 32 -3.05 -7.04 -2.54
C TYR A 32 -4.24 -6.68 -1.65
N ALA A 33 -4.73 -5.44 -1.72
CA ALA A 33 -5.89 -4.99 -0.96
C ALA A 33 -7.15 -5.79 -1.32
N LEU A 34 -7.47 -5.89 -2.60
CA LEU A 34 -8.66 -6.61 -3.07
C LEU A 34 -8.54 -8.13 -2.82
N HIS A 35 -7.35 -8.69 -2.89
CA HIS A 35 -7.10 -10.09 -2.53
C HIS A 35 -7.36 -10.33 -1.04
N GLU A 36 -6.86 -9.47 -0.15
CA GLU A 36 -7.11 -9.60 1.29
C GLU A 36 -8.61 -9.47 1.62
N LEU A 37 -9.32 -8.52 0.99
CA LEU A 37 -10.77 -8.40 1.12
C LEU A 37 -11.50 -9.65 0.61
N HIS A 38 -11.05 -10.24 -0.50
CA HIS A 38 -11.64 -11.47 -1.03
C HIS A 38 -11.45 -12.65 -0.07
N ARG A 39 -10.26 -12.80 0.51
CA ARG A 39 -9.99 -13.84 1.51
C ARG A 39 -10.83 -13.68 2.78
N LEU A 40 -11.10 -12.44 3.18
CA LEU A 40 -12.00 -12.15 4.30
C LEU A 40 -13.41 -12.69 4.04
N ARG A 41 -13.93 -12.53 2.82
CA ARG A 41 -15.22 -13.14 2.43
C ARG A 41 -15.18 -14.67 2.50
N GLN A 42 -14.12 -15.30 1.99
CA GLN A 42 -13.99 -16.76 1.97
C GLN A 42 -13.95 -17.39 3.37
N ARG A 43 -13.36 -16.70 4.35
CA ARG A 43 -13.12 -17.23 5.71
C ARG A 43 -14.29 -17.12 6.68
N LYS A 44 -15.40 -16.50 6.24
CA LYS A 44 -16.62 -16.09 6.99
C LYS A 44 -16.69 -14.57 7.14
N LEU A 45 -17.57 -13.99 6.33
CA LEU A 45 -17.89 -12.58 6.35
C LEU A 45 -18.63 -12.21 7.64
N THR A 46 -18.12 -11.21 8.36
CA THR A 46 -18.80 -10.62 9.53
C THR A 46 -18.66 -9.10 9.49
N ARG A 47 -19.60 -8.38 10.13
CA ARG A 47 -19.54 -6.91 10.22
C ARG A 47 -18.24 -6.45 10.89
N GLY A 48 -17.86 -7.10 12.00
CA GLY A 48 -16.62 -6.81 12.72
C GLY A 48 -15.38 -7.01 11.86
N ALA A 49 -15.32 -8.08 11.06
CA ALA A 49 -14.19 -8.31 10.15
C ALA A 49 -14.09 -7.22 9.07
N LEU A 50 -15.21 -6.74 8.51
CA LEU A 50 -15.19 -5.65 7.53
C LEU A 50 -14.74 -4.32 8.14
N ILE A 51 -15.19 -4.02 9.36
CA ILE A 51 -14.77 -2.83 10.10
C ILE A 51 -13.27 -2.90 10.40
N ASP A 52 -12.77 -4.06 10.85
CA ASP A 52 -11.33 -4.28 11.08
C ASP A 52 -10.53 -4.08 9.80
N TYR A 53 -10.93 -4.72 8.70
CA TYR A 53 -10.28 -4.55 7.39
C TYR A 53 -10.23 -3.07 6.99
N HIS A 54 -11.36 -2.37 7.03
CA HIS A 54 -11.42 -0.95 6.70
C HIS A 54 -10.49 -0.10 7.59
N THR A 55 -10.41 -0.45 8.88
CA THR A 55 -9.56 0.24 9.87
C THR A 55 -8.08 0.04 9.57
N ARG A 56 -7.64 -1.19 9.26
CA ARG A 56 -6.25 -1.53 8.92
C ARG A 56 -5.79 -0.95 7.58
N TYR A 57 -6.74 -0.68 6.67
CA TYR A 57 -6.46 -0.10 5.36
C TYR A 57 -6.60 1.43 5.28
N LYS A 58 -7.01 2.11 6.36
CA LYS A 58 -7.25 3.57 6.34
C LYS A 58 -6.13 4.37 5.69
N LEU A 59 -4.87 4.17 6.10
CA LEU A 59 -3.76 4.94 5.55
C LEU A 59 -3.48 4.65 4.07
N VAL A 60 -3.71 3.41 3.62
CA VAL A 60 -3.64 3.04 2.19
C VAL A 60 -4.72 3.78 1.43
N LEU A 61 -5.98 3.71 1.88
CA LEU A 61 -7.10 4.36 1.20
C LEU A 61 -6.95 5.88 1.14
N LEU A 62 -6.47 6.50 2.22
CA LEU A 62 -6.15 7.94 2.23
C LEU A 62 -5.04 8.31 1.25
N ALA A 63 -4.05 7.43 1.04
CA ALA A 63 -2.99 7.65 0.05
C ALA A 63 -3.56 7.64 -1.38
N HIS A 64 -4.52 6.75 -1.67
CA HIS A 64 -5.18 6.68 -2.98
C HIS A 64 -6.18 7.82 -3.21
N SER A 65 -7.13 8.06 -2.29
CA SER A 65 -8.10 9.15 -2.42
C SER A 65 -8.69 9.56 -1.07
N GLN A 66 -8.37 10.78 -0.61
CA GLN A 66 -8.96 11.32 0.62
C GLN A 66 -10.45 11.66 0.48
N PRO A 67 -10.94 12.29 -0.61
CA PRO A 67 -12.37 12.56 -0.76
C PRO A 67 -13.21 11.28 -0.71
N GLU A 68 -12.84 10.26 -1.48
CA GLU A 68 -13.59 9.00 -1.51
C GLU A 68 -13.48 8.23 -0.19
N TYR A 69 -12.33 8.30 0.50
CA TYR A 69 -12.24 7.73 1.85
C TYR A 69 -13.20 8.42 2.84
N ARG A 70 -13.38 9.75 2.74
CA ARG A 70 -14.33 10.48 3.59
C ARG A 70 -15.77 10.05 3.30
N GLU A 71 -16.11 9.77 2.06
CA GLU A 71 -17.43 9.24 1.66
C GLU A 71 -17.64 7.79 2.11
N LEU A 72 -16.56 6.99 2.12
CA LEU A 72 -16.61 5.60 2.55
C LEU A 72 -16.86 5.47 4.06
N GLY A 73 -16.45 6.46 4.86
CA GLY A 73 -16.63 6.46 6.32
C GLY A 73 -18.10 6.32 6.75
N PRO A 74 -19.01 7.25 6.37
CA PRO A 74 -20.44 7.14 6.67
C PRO A 74 -21.06 5.84 6.15
N PHE A 75 -20.66 5.40 4.95
CA PHE A 75 -21.13 4.13 4.39
C PHE A 75 -20.75 2.92 5.27
N VAL A 76 -19.50 2.86 5.74
CA VAL A 76 -19.04 1.80 6.65
C VAL A 76 -19.72 1.89 8.01
N ALA A 77 -19.95 3.09 8.52
CA ALA A 77 -20.66 3.29 9.79
C ALA A 77 -22.10 2.75 9.74
N ALA A 78 -22.77 2.87 8.59
CA ALA A 78 -24.12 2.36 8.36
C ALA A 78 -24.23 0.83 8.23
N ILE A 79 -23.14 0.06 8.35
CA ILE A 79 -23.15 -1.42 8.19
C ILE A 79 -24.14 -2.16 9.11
N HIS A 80 -24.46 -1.57 10.26
CA HIS A 80 -25.40 -2.13 11.22
C HIS A 80 -26.86 -2.01 10.75
N GLU A 81 -27.16 -1.10 9.83
CA GLU A 81 -28.48 -0.85 9.25
C GLU A 81 -28.82 -1.87 8.13
N TRP A 82 -27.80 -2.52 7.55
CA TRP A 82 -27.97 -3.49 6.47
C TRP A 82 -28.38 -4.85 7.01
N GLN A 83 -29.53 -5.36 6.58
CA GLN A 83 -30.00 -6.71 6.91
C GLN A 83 -29.17 -7.79 6.20
N ASP A 84 -28.92 -7.60 4.90
CA ASP A 84 -28.09 -8.47 4.07
C ASP A 84 -26.64 -8.00 4.05
N LEU A 85 -25.76 -8.77 4.68
CA LEU A 85 -24.33 -8.48 4.76
C LEU A 85 -23.60 -8.76 3.44
N ASP A 86 -24.08 -9.69 2.61
CA ASP A 86 -23.49 -9.97 1.30
C ASP A 86 -23.78 -8.84 0.31
N ALA A 87 -24.98 -8.25 0.38
CA ALA A 87 -25.31 -7.03 -0.36
C ALA A 87 -24.41 -5.86 0.08
N PHE A 88 -24.25 -5.63 1.39
CA PHE A 88 -23.33 -4.61 1.91
C PHE A 88 -21.90 -4.84 1.42
N PHE A 89 -21.39 -6.07 1.50
CA PHE A 89 -20.04 -6.40 1.04
C PHE A 89 -19.85 -6.09 -0.44
N THR A 90 -20.85 -6.39 -1.27
CA THR A 90 -20.76 -6.17 -2.72
C THR A 90 -20.62 -4.68 -3.03
N GLU A 91 -21.43 -3.85 -2.37
CA GLU A 91 -21.35 -2.38 -2.49
C GLU A 91 -20.04 -1.83 -1.90
N TYR A 92 -19.62 -2.31 -0.72
CA TYR A 92 -18.34 -1.95 -0.11
C TYR A 92 -17.16 -2.24 -1.04
N ARG A 93 -17.13 -3.45 -1.62
CA ARG A 93 -16.08 -3.87 -2.56
C ARG A 93 -16.08 -2.98 -3.81
N LEU A 94 -17.24 -2.62 -4.35
CA LEU A 94 -17.34 -1.75 -5.51
C LEU A 94 -16.72 -0.37 -5.22
N ARG A 95 -17.13 0.27 -4.13
CA ARG A 95 -16.60 1.58 -3.69
C ARG A 95 -15.10 1.52 -3.38
N LEU A 96 -14.66 0.47 -2.69
CA LEU A 96 -13.24 0.27 -2.40
C LEU A 96 -12.42 0.09 -3.67
N THR A 97 -12.94 -0.67 -4.64
CA THR A 97 -12.28 -0.87 -5.93
C THR A 97 -12.16 0.45 -6.69
N HIS A 98 -13.25 1.22 -6.75
CA HIS A 98 -13.26 2.55 -7.36
C HIS A 98 -12.21 3.48 -6.72
N LEU A 99 -12.18 3.53 -5.38
CA LEU A 99 -11.19 4.30 -4.63
C LEU A 99 -9.76 3.90 -4.99
N LEU A 100 -9.46 2.60 -5.01
CA LEU A 100 -8.13 2.07 -5.31
C LEU A 100 -7.73 2.16 -6.80
N LEU A 101 -8.64 2.53 -7.71
CA LEU A 101 -8.29 2.86 -9.09
C LEU A 101 -7.58 4.22 -9.19
N ASN A 102 -7.80 5.13 -8.23
CA ASN A 102 -7.01 6.35 -8.14
C ASN A 102 -5.56 6.01 -7.78
N PRO A 103 -4.55 6.59 -8.44
CA PRO A 103 -3.16 6.41 -8.04
C PRO A 103 -2.88 7.09 -6.69
N ALA A 104 -2.06 6.46 -5.86
CA ALA A 104 -1.56 7.05 -4.63
C ALA A 104 -0.59 8.20 -4.97
N THR A 105 -1.10 9.42 -4.86
CA THR A 105 -0.33 10.61 -5.25
C THR A 105 0.67 11.01 -4.18
N ARG A 106 1.79 11.62 -4.58
CA ARG A 106 2.78 12.21 -3.67
C ARG A 106 2.16 13.17 -2.65
N ARG A 107 1.17 13.96 -3.10
CA ARG A 107 0.39 14.85 -2.22
C ARG A 107 -0.34 14.07 -1.14
N ASN A 108 -1.05 13.00 -1.51
CA ASN A 108 -1.80 12.19 -0.54
C ASN A 108 -0.86 11.41 0.40
N HIS A 109 0.23 10.84 -0.11
CA HIS A 109 1.27 10.26 0.73
C HIS A 109 1.81 11.27 1.74
N THR A 110 2.11 12.49 1.30
CA THR A 110 2.57 13.55 2.21
C THR A 110 1.55 13.82 3.32
N ASN A 111 0.25 13.90 2.98
CA ASN A 111 -0.81 14.09 3.97
C ASN A 111 -0.90 12.91 4.95
N VAL A 112 -0.76 11.67 4.46
CA VAL A 112 -0.72 10.46 5.28
C VAL A 112 0.50 10.50 6.23
N LEU A 113 1.68 10.81 5.73
CA LEU A 113 2.91 10.88 6.51
C LEU A 113 2.83 11.97 7.59
N MET A 114 2.29 13.15 7.27
CA MET A 114 2.04 14.22 8.24
C MET A 114 0.99 13.83 9.28
N HIS A 115 -0.07 13.12 8.87
CA HIS A 115 -1.06 12.60 9.81
C HIS A 115 -0.41 11.61 10.81
N VAL A 116 0.43 10.69 10.31
CA VAL A 116 1.17 9.75 11.15
C VAL A 116 2.16 10.48 12.05
N GLN A 117 2.88 11.49 11.56
CA GLN A 117 3.78 12.31 12.37
C GLN A 117 3.07 12.89 13.61
N GLY A 118 1.78 13.24 13.49
CA GLY A 118 0.98 13.73 14.61
C GLY A 118 0.87 12.76 15.79
N TYR A 119 0.95 11.45 15.56
CA TYR A 119 0.94 10.44 16.63
C TYR A 119 2.16 10.50 17.54
N PHE A 120 3.26 11.08 17.05
CA PHE A 120 4.55 11.16 17.73
C PHE A 120 4.81 12.54 18.34
N ARG A 121 3.81 13.45 18.34
CA ARG A 121 3.97 14.84 18.77
C ARG A 121 4.53 14.98 20.19
N ASN A 122 4.10 14.10 21.10
CA ASN A 122 4.45 14.15 22.52
C ASN A 122 5.65 13.26 22.89
N GLN A 123 6.11 12.44 21.94
CA GLN A 123 7.16 11.44 22.14
C GLN A 123 8.50 11.92 21.59
N LEU A 124 8.47 12.66 20.48
CA LEU A 124 9.68 13.18 19.84
C LEU A 124 10.08 14.53 20.43
N ASP A 125 11.39 14.77 20.51
CA ASP A 125 11.92 16.10 20.82
C ASP A 125 11.79 17.07 19.63
N LEU A 126 12.20 18.33 19.82
CA LEU A 126 12.09 19.33 18.76
C LEU A 126 12.94 18.97 17.53
N ARG A 127 14.15 18.46 17.74
CA ARG A 127 15.08 18.11 16.68
C ARG A 127 14.53 16.95 15.84
N GLN A 128 14.08 15.88 16.50
CA GLN A 128 13.47 14.71 15.86
C GLN A 128 12.21 15.08 15.06
N ARG A 129 11.36 15.97 15.60
CA ARG A 129 10.19 16.47 14.87
C ARG A 129 10.57 17.26 13.62
N GLN A 130 11.59 18.12 13.72
CA GLN A 130 12.10 18.91 12.59
C GLN A 130 12.72 18.03 11.51
N GLU A 131 13.50 17.03 11.91
CA GLU A 131 14.08 16.04 11.01
C GLU A 131 13.01 15.25 10.25
N LEU A 132 12.01 14.71 10.96
CA LEU A 132 10.89 14.01 10.33
C LEU A 132 10.12 14.92 9.36
N THR A 133 9.88 16.18 9.75
CA THR A 133 9.23 17.18 8.88
C THR A 133 10.04 17.41 7.60
N SER A 134 11.36 17.61 7.74
CA SER A 134 12.27 17.83 6.63
C SER A 134 12.29 16.64 5.68
N ILE A 135 12.31 15.41 6.22
CA ILE A 135 12.30 14.19 5.40
C ILE A 135 10.96 14.06 4.64
N ILE A 136 9.83 14.31 5.28
CA ILE A 136 8.53 14.30 4.59
C ILE A 136 8.49 15.37 3.48
N ASP A 137 9.05 16.54 3.74
CA ASP A 137 9.09 17.66 2.77
C ASP A 137 10.02 17.38 1.59
N ASN A 138 11.18 16.76 1.83
CA ASN A 138 12.10 16.30 0.78
C ASN A 138 11.44 15.23 -0.10
N TYR A 139 10.66 14.31 0.49
CA TYR A 139 9.85 13.37 -0.29
C TYR A 139 8.80 14.11 -1.14
N ARG A 140 8.11 15.10 -0.56
CA ARG A 140 7.11 15.92 -1.26
C ARG A 140 7.71 16.66 -2.46
N ARG A 141 8.96 17.12 -2.36
CA ARG A 141 9.71 17.79 -3.44
C ARG A 141 10.50 16.86 -4.35
N GLU A 142 10.29 15.55 -4.23
CA GLU A 142 10.97 14.52 -5.04
C GLU A 142 12.49 14.43 -4.83
N ALA A 143 13.01 15.05 -3.78
CA ALA A 143 14.44 14.97 -3.43
C ALA A 143 14.83 13.62 -2.84
N GLN A 144 13.85 12.79 -2.45
CA GLN A 144 14.09 11.43 -1.95
C GLN A 144 12.87 10.51 -2.15
N PRO A 145 13.06 9.17 -2.14
CA PRO A 145 11.97 8.22 -2.31
C PRO A 145 11.02 8.18 -1.10
N LEU A 146 9.82 7.63 -1.31
CA LEU A 146 8.82 7.40 -0.24
C LEU A 146 9.38 6.53 0.90
N LEU A 147 10.32 5.63 0.59
CA LEU A 147 10.89 4.72 1.56
C LEU A 147 11.61 5.45 2.70
N ALA A 148 12.22 6.60 2.44
CA ALA A 148 12.95 7.37 3.45
C ALA A 148 12.05 7.81 4.64
N PRO A 149 10.95 8.57 4.45
CA PRO A 149 10.04 8.87 5.55
C PRO A 149 9.36 7.63 6.13
N LEU A 150 9.10 6.58 5.34
CA LEU A 150 8.52 5.34 5.86
C LEU A 150 9.43 4.65 6.87
N MET A 151 10.73 4.54 6.58
CA MET A 151 11.67 3.87 7.49
C MET A 151 11.85 4.64 8.79
N LEU A 152 11.94 5.97 8.72
CA LEU A 152 12.03 6.78 9.93
C LEU A 152 10.75 6.67 10.79
N LEU A 153 9.57 6.69 10.17
CA LEU A 153 8.32 6.46 10.89
C LEU A 153 8.25 5.06 11.51
N LYS A 154 8.70 4.02 10.79
CA LYS A 154 8.75 2.65 11.34
C LYS A 154 9.71 2.53 12.52
N HIS A 155 10.83 3.26 12.50
CA HIS A 155 11.73 3.36 13.63
C HIS A 155 11.01 3.95 14.85
N TYR A 156 10.32 5.10 14.71
CA TYR A 156 9.56 5.68 15.80
C TYR A 156 8.37 4.83 16.25
N MET A 157 7.73 4.07 15.36
CA MET A 157 6.72 3.07 15.74
C MET A 157 7.29 1.95 16.61
N ALA A 158 8.56 1.58 16.42
CA ALA A 158 9.22 0.58 17.24
C ALA A 158 9.60 1.12 18.63
N GLU A 159 10.06 2.36 18.69
CA GLU A 159 10.41 3.03 19.96
C GLU A 159 9.17 3.43 20.78
N HIS A 160 8.09 3.79 20.09
CA HIS A 160 6.82 4.23 20.69
C HIS A 160 5.65 3.42 20.12
N PRO A 161 5.48 2.16 20.58
CA PRO A 161 4.44 1.28 20.07
C PRO A 161 3.05 1.89 20.21
N ASN A 162 2.29 1.88 19.10
CA ASN A 162 0.91 2.32 19.05
C ASN A 162 0.09 1.24 18.34
N THR A 163 -0.87 0.63 19.04
CA THR A 163 -1.66 -0.51 18.54
C THR A 163 -2.38 -0.19 17.23
N TRP A 164 -2.88 1.04 17.09
CA TRP A 164 -3.58 1.47 15.88
C TRP A 164 -2.63 1.62 14.70
N LEU A 165 -1.46 2.27 14.87
CA LEU A 165 -0.46 2.42 13.81
C LEU A 165 0.14 1.07 13.40
N SER A 166 0.44 0.21 14.37
CA SER A 166 0.99 -1.13 14.10
C SER A 166 0.05 -2.01 13.28
N GLY A 167 -1.26 -1.76 13.34
CA GLY A 167 -2.26 -2.45 12.52
C GLY A 167 -2.39 -1.91 11.09
N GLN A 168 -1.75 -0.79 10.74
CA GLN A 168 -1.92 -0.15 9.42
C GLN A 168 -1.10 -0.86 8.34
N ARG A 169 -1.78 -1.39 7.32
CA ARG A 169 -1.16 -2.10 6.17
C ARG A 169 -0.24 -1.20 5.34
N TYR A 170 -0.37 0.11 5.45
CA TYR A 170 0.47 1.09 4.76
C TYR A 170 1.98 0.91 5.02
N PHE A 171 2.39 0.56 6.24
CA PHE A 171 3.81 0.36 6.61
C PHE A 171 4.37 -1.02 6.23
N GLU A 172 3.50 -1.91 5.75
CA GLU A 172 3.84 -3.25 5.32
C GLU A 172 3.85 -3.34 3.79
N LEU A 173 2.79 -2.83 3.13
CA LEU A 173 2.59 -2.96 1.70
C LEU A 173 3.64 -2.19 0.88
N TRP A 174 3.86 -0.90 1.15
CA TRP A 174 4.79 -0.11 0.34
C TRP A 174 6.23 -0.63 0.40
N PRO A 175 6.83 -0.92 1.58
CA PRO A 175 8.16 -1.50 1.61
C PRO A 175 8.24 -2.90 0.99
N ALA A 176 7.18 -3.71 1.10
CA ALA A 176 7.15 -5.03 0.48
C ALA A 176 7.12 -4.94 -1.05
N ILE A 177 6.31 -4.05 -1.61
CA ILE A 177 6.20 -3.85 -3.06
C ILE A 177 7.47 -3.24 -3.63
N TRP A 178 8.07 -2.27 -2.95
CA TRP A 178 9.37 -1.72 -3.34
C TRP A 178 10.43 -2.80 -3.52
N ARG A 179 10.53 -3.75 -2.57
CA ARG A 179 11.45 -4.89 -2.65
C ARG A 179 11.11 -5.85 -3.79
N LEU A 180 9.82 -6.11 -4.03
CA LEU A 180 9.39 -6.98 -5.13
C LEU A 180 9.78 -6.44 -6.52
N GLN A 181 10.03 -5.13 -6.63
CA GLN A 181 10.49 -4.50 -7.87
C GLN A 181 12.02 -4.51 -8.04
N GLY A 182 12.77 -5.12 -7.12
CA GLY A 182 14.23 -5.28 -7.25
C GLY A 182 15.04 -4.01 -6.93
N ASN A 183 14.47 -3.09 -6.16
CA ASN A 183 15.08 -1.81 -5.82
C ASN A 183 15.93 -1.86 -4.51
N ASP A 184 16.68 -2.95 -4.31
CA ASP A 184 17.53 -3.18 -3.11
C ASP A 184 18.90 -2.48 -3.20
#